data_AF-A0A4P5TGU5-F1
#
_entry.id   AF-A0A4P5TGU5-F1
#
_cell.length_a   1.000
_cell.length_b   1.000
_cell.length_c   1.000
_cell.angle_alpha   90.00
_cell.angle_beta   90.00
_cell.angle_gamma   90.00
#
_symmetry.space_group_name_H-M   'P 1'
#
loop_
_entity.id
_entity.type
_entity.pdbx_description
1 polymer ?
#
loop_
_entity_poly.entity_id
_entity_poly.type
_entity_poly.pdbx_seq_one_letter_code
_entity_poly.pdbx_strand_id
1 'polypeptide(L)' 'MIFVDIKNDIAFRKIFGNDEKTAPLISFLNAALQLEGNDQVESVILLIQINFLE' A
#
# COMPACT_ATOMS: atom_id res chain seq x y z
N MET A 1 0.73 -14.46 -18.22
CA MET A 1 0.37 -13.41 -17.25
C MET A 1 -0.16 -14.09 -16.01
N ILE A 2 0.46 -13.89 -14.85
CA ILE A 2 -0.02 -14.49 -13.58
C ILE A 2 -0.97 -13.46 -12.97
N PHE A 3 -2.25 -13.82 -12.87
CA PHE A 3 -3.20 -13.05 -12.08
C PHE A 3 -2.93 -13.35 -10.62
N VAL A 4 -2.40 -12.36 -9.92
CA VAL A 4 -2.09 -12.49 -8.50
C VAL A 4 -3.34 -12.13 -7.72
N ASP A 5 -3.78 -13.01 -6.81
CA ASP A 5 -4.87 -12.69 -5.88
C ASP A 5 -4.39 -11.65 -4.87
N ILE A 6 -4.84 -10.41 -5.03
CA ILE A 6 -4.48 -9.28 -4.18
C ILE A 6 -4.96 -9.44 -2.73
N LYS A 7 -5.90 -10.37 -2.46
CA LYS A 7 -6.35 -10.68 -1.10
C LYS A 7 -5.30 -11.45 -0.29
N ASN A 8 -4.26 -11.97 -0.95
CA ASN A 8 -3.12 -12.58 -0.28
C ASN A 8 -2.12 -11.51 0.17
N ASP A 9 -1.72 -11.53 1.44
CA ASP A 9 -0.78 -10.54 2.01
C ASP A 9 0.56 -10.46 1.26
N ILE A 10 1.06 -11.56 0.69
CA ILE A 10 2.31 -11.59 -0.08
C ILE A 10 2.13 -10.84 -1.40
N ALA A 11 0.98 -11.03 -2.05
CA ALA A 11 0.62 -10.32 -3.27
C ALA A 11 0.43 -8.83 -3.02
N PHE A 12 -0.29 -8.49 -1.95
CA PHE A 12 -0.50 -7.11 -1.54
C PHE A 12 0.83 -6.42 -1.28
N ARG A 13 1.74 -7.02 -0.49
CA ARG A 13 3.09 -6.47 -0.26
C ARG A 13 3.93 -6.35 -1.53
N LYS A 14 3.81 -7.27 -2.49
CA LYS A 14 4.53 -7.15 -3.77
C LYS A 14 4.06 -5.96 -4.60
N ILE A 15 2.77 -5.62 -4.53
CA ILE A 15 2.16 -4.54 -5.32
C ILE A 15 2.27 -3.20 -4.60
N PHE A 16 2.06 -3.19 -3.28
CA PHE A 16 1.92 -1.98 -2.46
C PHE A 16 2.99 -1.81 -1.38
N GLY A 17 3.77 -2.85 -1.07
CA GLY A 17 4.78 -2.85 0.00
C GLY A 17 6.18 -2.46 -0.45
N ASN A 18 6.31 -1.72 -1.55
CA ASN A 18 7.57 -1.12 -1.97
C ASN A 18 7.57 0.36 -1.59
N ASP A 19 8.39 0.71 -0.60
CA ASP A 19 8.52 2.07 -0.04
C ASP A 19 8.97 3.10 -1.08
N GLU A 20 9.62 2.67 -2.16
CA GLU A 20 10.01 3.54 -3.29
C GLU A 20 8.85 3.82 -4.27
N LYS A 21 7.73 3.09 -4.16
CA LYS A 21 6.60 3.16 -5.10
C LYS A 21 5.25 3.14 -4.36
N THR A 22 5.00 4.16 -3.54
CA THR A 22 3.77 4.31 -2.76
C THR A 22 2.58 4.88 -3.56
N ALA A 23 2.81 5.43 -4.75
CA ALA A 23 1.75 6.06 -5.57
C ALA A 23 0.54 5.13 -5.87
N PRO A 24 0.72 3.84 -6.22
CA PRO A 24 -0.40 2.91 -6.39
C PRO A 24 -1.19 2.70 -5.09
N LEU A 25 -0.53 2.69 -3.93
CA LEU A 25 -1.17 2.53 -2.63
C LEU A 25 -1.99 3.78 -2.27
N ILE A 26 -1.43 4.97 -2.49
CA ILE A 26 -2.13 6.24 -2.28
C ILE A 26 -3.40 6.32 -3.16
N SER A 27 -3.28 5.99 -4.45
CA SER A 27 -4.43 5.99 -5.37
C SER A 27 -5.50 4.98 -4.95
N PHE A 28 -5.09 3.77 -4.54
CA PHE A 28 -6.00 2.77 -4.01
C PHE A 28 -6.75 3.26 -2.77
N LEU A 29 -6.04 3.87 -1.80
CA LEU A 29 -6.64 4.37 -0.57
C LEU A 29 -7.65 5.49 -0.85
N ASN A 30 -7.28 6.47 -1.68
CA ASN A 30 -8.18 7.57 -2.03
C ASN A 30 -9.45 7.06 -2.74
N ALA A 31 -9.32 6.07 -3.64
CA ALA A 31 -10.47 5.48 -4.32
C ALA A 31 -11.34 4.61 -3.39
N ALA A 32 -10.74 3.77 -2.56
CA ALA A 32 -11.46 2.84 -1.68
C ALA A 32 -12.20 3.56 -0.55
N LEU A 33 -11.65 4.67 -0.06
CA LEU A 33 -12.20 5.48 1.02
C LEU A 33 -13.00 6.69 0.52
N GLN A 34 -13.08 6.90 -0.80
CA GLN A 34 -13.75 8.05 -1.44
C GLN A 34 -13.22 9.41 -0.93
N LEU A 35 -11.90 9.52 -0.80
CA LEU A 35 -11.24 10.76 -0.36
C LEU A 35 -11.03 11.69 -1.55
N GLU A 36 -11.49 12.93 -1.41
CA GLU A 36 -11.48 13.95 -2.47
C GLU A 36 -11.04 15.32 -1.94
N GLY A 37 -10.54 16.17 -2.84
CA GLY A 37 -10.10 17.52 -2.48
C GLY A 37 -9.02 17.51 -1.39
N ASN A 38 -9.27 18.24 -0.30
CA ASN A 38 -8.31 18.40 0.80
C ASN A 38 -8.21 17.16 1.70
N ASP A 39 -9.10 16.18 1.55
CA ASP A 39 -9.09 14.95 2.36
C ASP A 39 -8.24 13.84 1.72
N GLN A 40 -7.66 14.09 0.54
CA GLN A 40 -6.81 13.12 -0.15
C GLN A 40 -5.54 12.81 0.63
N VAL A 41 -5.18 11.53 0.66
CA VAL A 41 -3.88 11.08 1.14
C VAL A 41 -2.81 11.57 0.18
N GLU A 42 -1.86 12.36 0.67
CA GLU A 42 -0.72 12.85 -0.11
C GLU A 42 0.54 11.98 0.07
N SER A 43 0.67 11.32 1.23
CA SER A 43 1.82 10.48 1.54
C SER A 43 1.46 9.34 2.48
N VAL A 44 2.22 8.26 2.39
CA VAL A 44 2.13 7.10 3.28
C VAL A 44 3.53 6.65 3.67
N ILE A 45 3.69 6.22 4.91
CA ILE A 45 4.91 5.60 5.42
C ILE A 45 4.57 4.15 5.76
N LEU A 46 5.28 3.22 5.14
CA LEU A 46 5.16 1.80 5.45
C LEU A 46 6.04 1.49 6.67
N LEU A 47 5.39 1.20 7.79
CA LEU A 47 6.08 0.75 8.99
C LEU A 47 6.40 -0.73 8.85
N ILE A 48 7.62 -1.04 8.41
CA ILE A 48 8.11 -2.41 8.41
C ILE A 48 8.51 -2.76 9.85
N GLN A 49 7.75 -3.65 10.48
CA GLN A 49 8.10 -4.16 11.79
C GLN A 49 9.32 -5.08 11.66
N ILE A 50 10.51 -4.54 11.93
CA ILE A 50 11.70 -5.35 12.14
C ILE A 50 11.53 -6.01 13.51
N ASN A 51 11.23 -7.30 13.52
CA ASN A 51 11.39 -8.10 14.73
C ASN A 51 12.88 -8.11 15.07
N PHE A 52 13.31 -7.23 15.96
CA PHE A 52 14.59 -7.39 16.64
C PHE A 52 14.47 -8.68 17.45
N LEU A 53 15.07 -9.75 16.92
CA LEU A 53 15.27 -10.99 17.66
C LEU A 53 16.26 -10.68 18.78
N GLU A 54 15.79 -10.67 20.03
CA GLU A 54 16.63 -10.97 21.20
C GLU A 54 16.83 -12.49 21.32
#